data_AF-A0AAQ6IFL8-F1
#
_entry.id   AF-A0AAQ6IFL8-F1
#
_cell.length_a   1.000
_cell.length_b   1.000
_cell.length_c   1.000
_cell.angle_alpha   90.00
_cell.angle_beta   90.00
_cell.angle_gamma   90.00
#
_symmetry.space_group_name_H-M   'P 1'
#
loop_
_entity.id
_entity.type
_entity.pdbx_description
1 polymer ?
#
loop_
_entity_poly.entity_id
_entity_poly.type
_entity_poly.pdbx_seq_one_letter_code
_entity_poly.pdbx_strand_id
1 'polypeptide(L)'
;MSCEVIVTYIYEPQGISFVEVKTTFQTNDLLPKVKKTVIDTKAFISISPTSADGEFIINYDVKRREILGEVQILNGYFVHFFAPPDLPRVPKNVVFVIDRSGSMAGERIQQTRDALASILKDLYEEDHFALIMFDSNIVTWKNSLSKATKENVDEATVSVQQLSTGGATNINDALLRGVSMLVRERQDQKLLERSADMIILLTDGMPNQGETDFAKIQENVRSASGGKMSMFCLGFGNDVDYAFLDVLCRHNKGLARRIFEGSDAASQLKDFYKEVSIPLLLEVDLRYPQSAVDFLTNNHYSQLFNGSEIVVAGQLRNNDRDYFLVEVFAYGPDKDFRMHGEVTVADWGVVYPKQKFNFGDFTERLWAYLTIQQLLEKSDIGTQQERDSISARALNISMRYSFVTPLTSMVVTKPETEEGAHNFLLADKLTEDQRQEEERDNEFEYDIPPHDHRSIPSYYEYEYYDTFSCSPAVHQFITHLCIYTGLLLSILHTIVCVP
;
A
#
# COMPACT_ATOMS: atom_id res chain seq x y z
N MET A 1 24.15 18.98 20.52
CA MET A 1 24.24 19.44 19.11
C MET A 1 22.81 19.45 18.59
N SER A 2 22.26 20.63 18.31
CA SER A 2 20.86 20.82 17.94
C SER A 2 20.77 21.53 16.59
N CYS A 3 20.70 20.76 15.51
CA CYS A 3 20.27 21.19 14.18
C CYS A 3 19.89 19.97 13.34
N GLU A 4 18.79 19.30 13.69
CA GLU A 4 18.15 18.41 12.73
C GLU A 4 17.33 19.28 11.77
N VAL A 5 17.86 19.51 10.57
CA VAL A 5 17.11 20.15 9.49
C VAL A 5 16.62 19.04 8.57
N ILE A 6 15.31 18.91 8.39
CA ILE A 6 14.75 18.05 7.36
C ILE A 6 14.81 18.83 6.06
N VAL A 7 15.43 18.24 5.03
CA VAL A 7 15.55 18.83 3.70
C VAL A 7 15.08 17.83 2.65
N THR A 8 14.19 18.26 1.77
CA THR A 8 13.66 17.45 0.67
C THR A 8 13.84 18.18 -0.64
N TYR A 9 14.44 17.49 -1.62
CA TYR A 9 14.55 17.93 -3.00
C TYR A 9 13.71 17.00 -3.88
N ILE A 10 12.71 17.57 -4.55
CA ILE A 10 11.87 16.85 -5.51
C ILE A 10 12.26 17.32 -6.91
N TYR A 11 12.38 16.38 -7.83
CA TYR A 11 12.58 16.67 -9.23
C TYR A 11 11.75 15.74 -10.11
N GLU A 12 10.96 16.33 -11.00
CA GLU A 12 10.00 15.63 -11.86
C GLU A 12 10.08 16.17 -13.30
N PRO A 13 10.56 15.39 -14.28
CA PRO A 13 10.73 15.83 -15.67
C PRO A 13 9.44 16.35 -16.31
N GLN A 14 8.34 15.67 -16.02
CA GLN A 14 6.96 15.98 -16.40
C GLN A 14 6.43 17.30 -15.80
N GLY A 15 7.09 17.81 -14.76
CA GLY A 15 6.65 18.98 -14.01
C GLY A 15 5.77 18.61 -12.82
N ILE A 16 5.83 19.43 -11.79
CA ILE A 16 5.13 19.27 -10.52
C ILE A 16 3.76 19.95 -10.63
N SER A 17 2.70 19.20 -10.34
CA SER A 17 1.32 19.68 -10.32
C SER A 17 1.03 20.46 -9.03
N PHE A 18 1.30 19.83 -7.89
CA PHE A 18 1.21 20.48 -6.58
C PHE A 18 2.25 19.91 -5.64
N VAL A 19 2.51 20.65 -4.55
CA VAL A 19 3.22 20.18 -3.36
C VAL A 19 2.44 20.71 -2.16
N GLU A 20 2.21 19.90 -1.14
CA GLU A 20 1.54 20.22 0.11
C GLU A 20 2.40 19.70 1.26
N VAL A 21 2.46 20.44 2.36
CA VAL A 21 3.19 20.04 3.56
C VAL A 21 2.22 20.03 4.73
N LYS A 22 2.15 18.91 5.45
CA LYS A 22 1.34 18.72 6.66
C LYS A 22 2.23 18.34 7.83
N THR A 23 1.85 18.78 9.02
CA THR A 23 2.59 18.49 10.25
C THR A 23 1.63 18.12 11.38
N THR A 24 1.95 17.09 12.16
CA THR A 24 1.16 16.70 13.34
C THR A 24 1.79 17.13 14.67
N PHE A 25 2.87 17.93 14.63
CA PHE A 25 3.57 18.40 15.81
C PHE A 25 2.64 19.15 16.78
N GLN A 26 2.76 18.85 18.07
CA GLN A 26 1.91 19.40 19.15
C GLN A 26 1.97 20.94 19.28
N THR A 27 2.97 21.59 18.69
CA THR A 27 3.10 23.04 18.67
C THR A 27 2.77 23.60 17.28
N ASN A 28 1.66 24.36 17.20
CA ASN A 28 1.26 25.15 16.02
C ASN A 28 2.31 26.21 15.57
N ASP A 29 3.45 26.32 16.26
CA ASP A 29 4.54 27.28 16.03
C ASP A 29 5.57 26.84 14.96
N LEU A 30 5.39 25.68 14.32
CA LEU A 30 6.39 25.12 13.38
C LEU A 30 6.06 25.35 11.89
N LEU A 31 4.80 25.55 11.51
CA LEU A 31 4.41 25.85 10.13
C LEU A 31 5.09 27.12 9.55
N PRO A 32 5.29 28.21 10.31
CA PRO A 32 6.01 29.40 9.81
C PRO A 32 7.49 29.15 9.50
N LYS A 33 8.07 28.03 9.98
CA LYS A 33 9.48 27.67 9.79
C LYS A 33 9.71 26.78 8.57
N VAL A 34 8.64 26.33 7.90
CA VAL A 34 8.74 25.56 6.65
C VAL A 34 9.11 26.51 5.51
N LYS A 35 10.29 26.33 4.93
CA LYS A 35 10.66 26.98 3.66
C LYS A 35 10.29 26.04 2.52
N LYS A 36 9.52 26.55 1.56
CA LYS A 36 9.08 25.80 0.40
C LYS A 36 9.25 26.66 -0.86
N THR A 37 9.96 26.12 -1.83
CA THR A 37 10.15 26.71 -3.16
C THR A 37 9.77 25.68 -4.20
N VAL A 38 8.84 26.00 -5.10
CA VAL A 38 8.44 25.12 -6.22
C VAL A 38 8.63 25.89 -7.53
N ILE A 39 9.39 25.31 -8.45
CA ILE A 39 9.72 25.88 -9.77
C ILE A 39 9.55 24.79 -10.81
N ASP A 40 8.36 24.75 -11.42
CA ASP A 40 7.96 23.84 -12.51
C ASP A 40 8.32 22.37 -12.27
N THR A 41 9.55 21.94 -12.58
CA THR A 41 10.05 20.57 -12.40
C THR A 41 10.78 20.33 -11.08
N LYS A 42 10.98 21.34 -10.23
CA LYS A 42 11.77 21.25 -8.98
C LYS A 42 10.98 21.73 -7.78
N ALA A 43 11.08 21.02 -6.66
CA ALA A 43 10.68 21.55 -5.36
C ALA A 43 11.79 21.39 -4.33
N PHE A 44 11.90 22.38 -3.46
CA PHE A 44 12.79 22.40 -2.32
C PHE A 44 11.96 22.69 -1.07
N ILE A 45 12.03 21.80 -0.10
CA ILE A 45 11.32 21.91 1.18
C ILE A 45 12.36 21.78 2.29
N SER A 46 12.34 22.67 3.27
CA SER A 46 13.17 22.53 4.47
C SER A 46 12.45 22.98 5.73
N ILE A 47 12.63 22.25 6.83
CA ILE A 47 12.14 22.61 8.16
C ILE A 47 13.24 22.36 9.20
N SER A 48 13.27 23.21 10.23
CA SER A 48 14.14 23.04 11.40
C SER A 48 13.27 22.91 12.66
N PRO A 49 12.80 21.70 13.01
CA PRO A 49 11.96 21.48 14.19
C PRO A 49 12.71 21.82 15.49
N THR A 50 11.98 22.37 16.48
CA THR A 50 12.50 22.66 17.82
C THR A 50 12.14 21.60 18.86
N SER A 51 11.14 20.76 18.60
CA SER A 51 10.74 19.57 19.35
C SER A 51 10.18 18.55 18.35
N ALA A 52 10.56 17.27 18.48
CA ALA A 52 10.56 16.32 17.35
C ALA A 52 9.45 15.25 17.37
N ASP A 53 8.44 15.37 18.22
CA ASP A 53 7.39 14.35 18.28
C ASP A 53 6.24 14.68 17.34
N GLY A 54 6.23 14.01 16.19
CA GLY A 54 5.18 14.10 15.18
C GLY A 54 5.68 13.76 13.78
N GLU A 55 4.78 13.85 12.82
CA GLU A 55 5.03 13.54 11.41
C GLU A 55 5.22 14.82 10.60
N PHE A 56 6.17 14.76 9.67
CA PHE A 56 6.37 15.78 8.64
C PHE A 56 6.07 15.16 7.28
N ILE A 57 4.86 15.43 6.77
CA ILE A 57 4.33 14.78 5.57
C ILE A 57 4.41 15.76 4.40
N ILE A 58 5.07 15.34 3.31
CA ILE A 58 5.09 16.07 2.04
C ILE A 58 4.29 15.27 1.01
N ASN A 59 3.15 15.83 0.60
CA ASN A 59 2.36 15.28 -0.49
C ASN A 59 2.65 16.07 -1.77
N TYR A 60 2.81 15.40 -2.88
CA TYR A 60 2.94 16.08 -4.16
C TYR A 60 2.40 15.20 -5.29
N ASP A 61 2.19 15.79 -6.45
CA ASP A 61 1.84 15.04 -7.66
C ASP A 61 2.43 15.74 -8.88
N VAL A 62 2.38 15.04 -10.01
CA VAL A 62 3.04 15.39 -11.26
C VAL A 62 2.03 15.81 -12.32
N LYS A 63 2.48 16.54 -13.33
CA LYS A 63 1.62 16.93 -14.45
C LYS A 63 1.49 15.74 -15.42
N ARG A 64 0.31 15.14 -15.46
CA ARG A 64 -0.03 14.02 -16.35
C ARG A 64 -0.61 14.57 -17.66
N ARG A 65 0.15 14.50 -18.75
CA ARG A 65 -0.25 15.04 -20.08
C ARG A 65 -0.32 13.99 -21.16
N GLU A 66 0.50 12.96 -21.06
CA GLU A 66 0.67 11.94 -22.09
C GLU A 66 -0.26 10.75 -21.86
N ILE A 67 -1.01 10.38 -22.89
CA ILE A 67 -1.96 9.24 -22.83
C ILE A 67 -1.21 7.91 -22.73
N LEU A 68 0.00 7.83 -23.31
CA LEU A 68 0.86 6.65 -23.19
C LEU A 68 1.57 6.54 -21.85
N GLY A 69 1.44 7.53 -20.96
CA GLY A 69 2.29 7.63 -19.78
C GLY A 69 3.67 8.21 -20.11
N GLU A 70 4.49 8.30 -19.07
CA GLU A 70 5.85 8.85 -19.13
C GLU A 70 6.86 7.69 -19.10
N VAL A 71 7.82 7.68 -20.02
CA VAL A 71 8.87 6.67 -20.06
C VAL A 71 10.24 7.31 -19.96
N GLN A 72 10.94 7.01 -18.88
CA GLN A 72 12.27 7.50 -18.60
C GLN A 72 13.29 6.40 -18.87
N ILE A 73 14.26 6.66 -19.76
CA ILE A 73 15.29 5.70 -20.14
C ILE A 73 16.66 6.26 -19.76
N LEU A 74 17.40 5.58 -18.90
CA LEU A 74 18.74 6.00 -18.46
C LEU A 74 19.64 4.79 -18.22
N ASN A 75 20.89 4.86 -18.71
CA ASN A 75 21.93 3.86 -18.47
C ASN A 75 21.55 2.40 -18.78
N GLY A 76 20.70 2.19 -19.79
CA GLY A 76 20.25 0.85 -20.18
C GLY A 76 19.12 0.28 -19.34
N TYR A 77 18.49 1.12 -18.52
CA TYR A 77 17.27 0.80 -17.82
C TYR A 77 16.18 1.78 -18.22
N PHE A 78 14.92 1.35 -18.09
CA PHE A 78 13.78 2.24 -18.26
C PHE A 78 12.77 2.05 -17.13
N VAL A 79 12.01 3.11 -16.88
CA VAL A 79 10.83 3.11 -16.01
C VAL A 79 9.71 3.82 -16.76
N HIS A 80 8.56 3.15 -16.83
CA HIS A 80 7.34 3.60 -17.48
C HIS A 80 6.27 3.84 -16.41
N PHE A 81 5.90 5.10 -16.23
CA PHE A 81 4.80 5.57 -15.38
C PHE A 81 3.53 5.72 -16.21
N PHE A 82 2.56 4.84 -16.02
CA PHE A 82 1.32 4.80 -16.79
C PHE A 82 0.12 5.18 -15.92
N ALA A 83 -0.39 6.38 -16.16
CA ALA A 83 -1.57 6.95 -15.51
C ALA A 83 -2.17 8.05 -16.42
N PRO A 84 -2.80 7.64 -17.53
CA PRO A 84 -3.39 8.55 -18.50
C PRO A 84 -4.43 9.49 -17.85
N PRO A 85 -4.41 10.79 -18.19
CA PRO A 85 -5.40 11.73 -17.68
C PRO A 85 -6.78 11.52 -18.31
N ASP A 86 -7.81 12.01 -17.63
CA ASP A 86 -9.18 12.18 -18.15
C ASP A 86 -9.86 10.90 -18.71
N LEU A 87 -9.54 9.73 -18.16
CA LEU A 87 -10.21 8.49 -18.53
C LEU A 87 -11.64 8.41 -17.95
N PRO A 88 -12.61 7.86 -18.72
CA PRO A 88 -13.94 7.59 -18.19
C PRO A 88 -13.89 6.44 -17.18
N ARG A 89 -14.73 6.54 -16.14
CA ARG A 89 -14.89 5.49 -15.12
C ARG A 89 -15.49 4.22 -15.72
N VAL A 90 -14.95 3.08 -15.34
CA VAL A 90 -15.56 1.76 -15.52
C VAL A 90 -16.57 1.50 -14.39
N PRO A 91 -17.85 1.22 -14.68
CA PRO A 91 -18.81 0.83 -13.65
C PRO A 91 -18.36 -0.42 -12.90
N LYS A 92 -18.74 -0.54 -11.62
CA LYS A 92 -18.36 -1.69 -10.79
C LYS A 92 -19.56 -2.41 -10.18
N ASN A 93 -19.37 -3.69 -9.91
CA ASN A 93 -20.27 -4.53 -9.15
C ASN A 93 -19.53 -4.97 -7.88
N VAL A 94 -19.94 -4.43 -6.73
CA VAL A 94 -19.22 -4.59 -5.46
C VAL A 94 -20.04 -5.36 -4.43
N VAL A 95 -19.46 -6.42 -3.86
CA VAL A 95 -20.05 -7.12 -2.72
C VAL A 95 -19.25 -6.76 -1.47
N PHE A 96 -19.89 -6.07 -0.53
CA PHE A 96 -19.30 -5.82 0.79
C PHE A 96 -19.62 -7.01 1.69
N VAL A 97 -18.57 -7.68 2.18
CA VAL A 97 -18.64 -8.82 3.09
C VAL A 97 -18.14 -8.34 4.45
N ILE A 98 -19.05 -8.20 5.40
CA ILE A 98 -18.84 -7.44 6.63
C ILE A 98 -18.96 -8.40 7.81
N ASP A 99 -17.86 -8.54 8.54
CA ASP A 99 -17.82 -9.28 9.79
C ASP A 99 -18.63 -8.54 10.86
N ARG A 100 -19.46 -9.30 11.57
CA ARG A 100 -20.20 -8.85 12.75
C ARG A 100 -20.08 -9.87 13.88
N SER A 101 -18.98 -10.61 13.92
CA SER A 101 -18.64 -11.52 15.00
C SER A 101 -18.57 -10.80 16.35
N GLY A 102 -18.52 -11.58 17.44
CA GLY A 102 -18.47 -11.02 18.79
C GLY A 102 -17.29 -10.08 19.04
N SER A 103 -16.14 -10.29 18.38
CA SER A 103 -14.93 -9.47 18.50
C SER A 103 -15.13 -8.04 17.97
N MET A 104 -16.03 -7.85 17.01
CA MET A 104 -16.31 -6.52 16.43
C MET A 104 -17.01 -5.57 17.41
N ALA A 105 -17.35 -6.01 18.63
CA ALA A 105 -18.10 -5.21 19.59
C ALA A 105 -17.41 -3.87 19.95
N GLY A 106 -18.20 -2.89 20.39
CA GLY A 106 -17.68 -1.58 20.79
C GLY A 106 -17.37 -0.67 19.60
N GLU A 107 -16.16 -0.11 19.56
CA GLU A 107 -15.78 0.91 18.57
C GLU A 107 -15.62 0.34 17.16
N ARG A 108 -15.13 -0.89 17.00
CA ARG A 108 -14.90 -1.52 15.68
C ARG A 108 -16.17 -1.57 14.84
N ILE A 109 -17.28 -2.10 15.39
CA ILE A 109 -18.57 -2.13 14.68
C ILE A 109 -19.12 -0.73 14.45
N GLN A 110 -18.94 0.21 15.38
CA GLN A 110 -19.41 1.58 15.20
C GLN A 110 -18.68 2.27 14.04
N GLN A 111 -17.36 2.18 14.00
CA GLN A 111 -16.52 2.73 12.93
C GLN A 111 -16.80 2.04 11.59
N THR A 112 -17.06 0.74 11.61
CA THR A 112 -17.52 -0.03 10.44
C THR A 112 -18.84 0.52 9.88
N ARG A 113 -19.84 0.77 10.74
CA ARG A 113 -21.12 1.36 10.32
C ARG A 113 -20.92 2.75 9.70
N ASP A 114 -20.09 3.59 10.33
CA ASP A 114 -19.84 4.96 9.90
C ASP A 114 -19.06 5.02 8.57
N ALA A 115 -18.09 4.13 8.38
CA ALA A 115 -17.35 3.98 7.13
C ALA A 115 -18.27 3.48 6.01
N LEU A 116 -18.99 2.38 6.22
CA LEU A 116 -19.88 1.78 5.22
C LEU A 116 -21.02 2.73 4.81
N ALA A 117 -21.62 3.45 5.77
CA ALA A 117 -22.65 4.44 5.45
C ALA A 117 -22.12 5.60 4.60
N SER A 118 -20.83 5.93 4.70
CA SER A 118 -20.17 6.90 3.81
C SER A 118 -19.89 6.29 2.44
N ILE A 119 -19.29 5.09 2.42
CA ILE A 119 -18.92 4.36 1.20
C ILE A 119 -20.14 4.12 0.30
N LEU A 120 -21.29 3.75 0.88
CA LEU A 120 -22.53 3.54 0.15
C LEU A 120 -23.02 4.80 -0.57
N LYS A 121 -22.78 5.99 0.00
CA LYS A 121 -23.14 7.28 -0.61
C LYS A 121 -22.19 7.70 -1.73
N ASP A 122 -20.98 7.14 -1.74
CA ASP A 122 -19.96 7.36 -2.77
C ASP A 122 -20.11 6.40 -3.96
N LEU A 123 -21.08 5.47 -3.93
CA LEU A 123 -21.41 4.64 -5.09
C LEU A 123 -22.06 5.47 -6.19
N TYR A 124 -21.68 5.20 -7.44
CA TYR A 124 -22.29 5.84 -8.60
C TYR A 124 -23.53 5.07 -9.02
N GLU A 125 -24.52 5.75 -9.61
CA GLU A 125 -25.80 5.12 -9.95
C GLU A 125 -25.66 3.94 -10.93
N GLU A 126 -24.65 3.93 -11.81
CA GLU A 126 -24.38 2.81 -12.72
C GLU A 126 -23.79 1.57 -12.02
N ASP A 127 -23.29 1.73 -10.79
CA ASP A 127 -22.72 0.64 -10.01
C ASP A 127 -23.82 -0.29 -9.48
N HIS A 128 -23.46 -1.55 -9.25
CA HIS A 128 -24.30 -2.50 -8.52
C HIS A 128 -23.60 -2.90 -7.24
N PHE A 129 -24.38 -3.15 -6.19
CA PHE A 129 -23.81 -3.56 -4.92
C PHE A 129 -24.65 -4.60 -4.18
N ALA A 130 -24.01 -5.31 -3.26
CA ALA A 130 -24.67 -6.17 -2.29
C ALA A 130 -23.98 -6.06 -0.92
N LEU A 131 -24.74 -6.32 0.14
CA LEU A 131 -24.24 -6.41 1.50
C LEU A 131 -24.43 -7.83 2.03
N ILE A 132 -23.33 -8.43 2.46
CA ILE A 132 -23.27 -9.69 3.17
C ILE A 132 -22.74 -9.40 4.56
N MET A 133 -23.50 -9.76 5.57
CA MET A 133 -23.18 -9.58 6.98
C MET A 133 -23.01 -10.97 7.57
N PHE A 134 -21.86 -11.27 8.14
CA PHE A 134 -21.57 -12.64 8.57
C PHE A 134 -21.06 -12.71 10.00
N ASP A 135 -21.47 -13.78 10.67
CA ASP A 135 -20.95 -14.26 11.94
C ASP A 135 -20.83 -15.80 11.88
N SER A 136 -21.50 -16.52 12.78
CA SER A 136 -21.83 -17.93 12.60
C SER A 136 -22.80 -18.17 11.44
N ASN A 137 -23.62 -17.17 11.12
CA ASN A 137 -24.64 -17.18 10.08
C ASN A 137 -24.31 -16.14 9.01
N ILE A 138 -24.84 -16.34 7.80
CA ILE A 138 -24.69 -15.41 6.69
C ILE A 138 -26.03 -14.76 6.39
N VAL A 139 -26.08 -13.44 6.54
CA VAL A 139 -27.28 -12.64 6.29
C VAL A 139 -26.98 -11.67 5.15
N THR A 140 -27.85 -11.65 4.15
CA THR A 140 -27.73 -10.70 3.03
C THR A 140 -28.82 -9.65 3.15
N TRP A 141 -28.51 -8.37 2.91
CA TRP A 141 -29.54 -7.32 2.85
C TRP A 141 -30.57 -7.64 1.75
N LYS A 142 -30.10 -8.02 0.56
CA LYS A 142 -30.90 -8.53 -0.55
C LYS A 142 -30.24 -9.78 -1.14
N ASN A 143 -31.04 -10.66 -1.76
CA ASN A 143 -30.56 -11.93 -2.30
C ASN A 143 -29.80 -11.81 -3.65
N SER A 144 -29.76 -10.62 -4.25
CA SER A 144 -29.08 -10.31 -5.50
C SER A 144 -28.38 -8.95 -5.39
N LEU A 145 -27.49 -8.65 -6.34
CA LEU A 145 -26.96 -7.31 -6.49
C LEU A 145 -28.09 -6.33 -6.81
N SER A 146 -27.97 -5.11 -6.30
CA SER A 146 -28.92 -4.02 -6.52
C SER A 146 -28.20 -2.84 -7.13
N LYS A 147 -28.81 -2.21 -8.13
CA LYS A 147 -28.30 -0.95 -8.70
C LYS A 147 -28.23 0.12 -7.60
N ALA A 148 -27.18 0.94 -7.58
CA ALA A 148 -26.95 1.98 -6.59
C ALA A 148 -27.86 3.22 -6.80
N THR A 149 -29.17 3.00 -6.91
CA THR A 149 -30.15 4.10 -6.87
C THR A 149 -30.20 4.68 -5.47
N LYS A 150 -30.65 5.94 -5.38
CA LYS A 150 -30.77 6.62 -4.09
C LYS A 150 -31.60 5.83 -3.07
N GLU A 151 -32.71 5.24 -3.51
CA GLU A 151 -33.60 4.44 -2.66
C GLU A 151 -32.90 3.19 -2.13
N ASN A 152 -32.16 2.48 -3.00
CA ASN A 152 -31.40 1.30 -2.60
C ASN A 152 -30.26 1.64 -1.65
N VAL A 153 -29.54 2.74 -1.90
CA VAL A 153 -28.47 3.24 -1.02
C VAL A 153 -29.02 3.63 0.35
N ASP A 154 -30.16 4.34 0.41
CA ASP A 154 -30.80 4.73 1.66
C ASP A 154 -31.27 3.49 2.46
N GLU A 155 -31.91 2.52 1.81
CA GLU A 155 -32.36 1.27 2.44
C GLU A 155 -31.18 0.43 2.96
N ALA A 156 -30.13 0.29 2.16
CA ALA A 156 -28.90 -0.40 2.57
C ALA A 156 -28.21 0.30 3.74
N THR A 157 -28.18 1.63 3.73
CA THR A 157 -27.61 2.43 4.84
C THR A 157 -28.34 2.16 6.14
N VAL A 158 -29.68 2.07 6.11
CA VAL A 158 -30.48 1.67 7.29
C VAL A 158 -30.11 0.26 7.76
N SER A 159 -29.94 -0.69 6.85
CA SER A 159 -29.51 -2.05 7.20
C SER A 159 -28.13 -2.08 7.86
N VAL A 160 -27.17 -1.28 7.36
CA VAL A 160 -25.83 -1.14 7.96
C VAL A 160 -25.92 -0.58 9.37
N GLN A 161 -26.73 0.47 9.57
CA GLN A 161 -26.88 1.10 10.89
C GLN A 161 -27.49 0.16 11.96
N GLN A 162 -28.17 -0.90 11.53
CA GLN A 162 -28.76 -1.92 12.40
C GLN A 162 -27.85 -3.12 12.66
N LEU A 163 -26.62 -3.13 12.11
CA LEU A 163 -25.65 -4.20 12.35
C LEU A 163 -25.45 -4.42 13.85
N SER A 164 -25.68 -5.61 14.36
CA SER A 164 -25.35 -5.99 15.74
C SER A 164 -24.30 -7.08 15.73
N THR A 165 -23.43 -7.10 16.74
CA THR A 165 -22.41 -8.14 16.85
C THR A 165 -22.96 -9.41 17.46
N GLY A 166 -22.35 -10.55 17.14
CA GLY A 166 -22.66 -11.83 17.76
C GLY A 166 -22.03 -13.00 17.04
N GLY A 167 -22.05 -14.17 17.66
CA GLY A 167 -21.59 -15.41 17.03
C GLY A 167 -20.08 -15.48 16.76
N ALA A 168 -19.75 -16.42 15.89
CA ALA A 168 -18.41 -16.79 15.45
C ALA A 168 -18.09 -16.08 14.12
N THR A 169 -17.11 -16.58 13.36
CA THR A 169 -16.54 -15.94 12.16
C THR A 169 -16.46 -16.97 11.03
N ASN A 170 -17.47 -16.99 10.14
CA ASN A 170 -17.54 -17.89 8.97
C ASN A 170 -17.16 -17.17 7.67
N ILE A 171 -15.87 -16.86 7.50
CA ILE A 171 -15.32 -16.16 6.33
C ILE A 171 -15.53 -16.95 5.04
N ASN A 172 -15.32 -18.28 5.07
CA ASN A 172 -15.40 -19.13 3.88
C ASN A 172 -16.74 -19.00 3.18
N ASP A 173 -17.82 -19.28 3.89
CA ASP A 173 -19.14 -19.33 3.30
C ASP A 173 -19.62 -17.91 2.93
N ALA A 174 -19.19 -16.89 3.66
CA ALA A 174 -19.52 -15.48 3.38
C ALA A 174 -18.88 -15.03 2.05
N LEU A 175 -17.59 -15.34 1.84
CA LEU A 175 -16.91 -15.05 0.58
C LEU A 175 -17.49 -15.86 -0.58
N LEU A 176 -17.73 -17.16 -0.40
CA LEU A 176 -18.36 -18.00 -1.42
C LEU A 176 -19.75 -17.51 -1.81
N ARG A 177 -20.52 -16.97 -0.84
CA ARG A 177 -21.81 -16.33 -1.12
C ARG A 177 -21.63 -15.08 -1.98
N GLY A 178 -20.65 -14.24 -1.68
CA GLY A 178 -20.35 -13.04 -2.48
C GLY A 178 -19.93 -13.37 -3.91
N VAL A 179 -19.02 -14.33 -4.06
CA VAL A 179 -18.58 -14.86 -5.37
C VAL A 179 -19.78 -15.41 -6.14
N SER A 180 -20.63 -16.21 -5.50
CA SER A 180 -21.84 -16.79 -6.11
C SER A 180 -22.80 -15.72 -6.63
N MET A 181 -23.01 -14.64 -5.87
CA MET A 181 -23.87 -13.53 -6.29
C MET A 181 -23.34 -12.84 -7.55
N LEU A 182 -22.04 -12.53 -7.60
CA LEU A 182 -21.41 -11.92 -8.78
C LEU A 182 -21.47 -12.85 -10.00
N VAL A 183 -21.05 -14.10 -9.84
CA VAL A 183 -21.02 -15.10 -10.93
C VAL A 183 -22.42 -15.31 -11.51
N ARG A 184 -23.43 -15.46 -10.66
CA ARG A 184 -24.81 -15.68 -11.10
C ARG A 184 -25.37 -14.48 -11.84
N GLU A 185 -25.23 -13.27 -11.30
CA GLU A 185 -25.77 -12.07 -11.92
C GLU A 185 -25.07 -11.74 -13.26
N ARG A 186 -23.77 -12.09 -13.37
CA ARG A 186 -23.01 -12.05 -14.62
C ARG A 186 -23.53 -13.06 -15.65
N GLN A 187 -23.77 -14.31 -15.24
CA GLN A 187 -24.33 -15.37 -16.10
C GLN A 187 -25.75 -15.06 -16.56
N ASP A 188 -26.57 -14.47 -15.69
CA ASP A 188 -27.93 -14.04 -15.97
C ASP A 188 -27.99 -12.76 -16.85
N GLN A 189 -26.86 -12.20 -17.27
CA GLN A 189 -26.75 -10.98 -18.09
C GLN A 189 -27.41 -9.74 -17.45
N LYS A 190 -27.44 -9.66 -16.12
CA LYS A 190 -28.02 -8.52 -15.38
C LYS A 190 -27.00 -7.42 -15.10
N LEU A 191 -25.71 -7.73 -15.20
CA LEU A 191 -24.61 -6.80 -14.99
C LEU A 191 -24.08 -6.29 -16.34
N LEU A 192 -23.57 -5.06 -16.36
CA LEU A 192 -22.96 -4.47 -17.55
C LEU A 192 -21.77 -5.30 -18.03
N GLU A 193 -21.67 -5.60 -19.32
CA GLU A 193 -20.60 -6.45 -19.87
C GLU A 193 -19.19 -5.92 -19.54
N ARG A 194 -18.99 -4.60 -19.65
CA ARG A 194 -17.74 -3.91 -19.34
C ARG A 194 -17.78 -3.27 -17.95
N SER A 195 -17.85 -4.11 -16.92
CA SER A 195 -17.80 -3.67 -15.51
C SER A 195 -16.84 -4.51 -14.68
N ALA A 196 -16.27 -3.89 -13.64
CA ALA A 196 -15.39 -4.55 -12.70
C ALA A 196 -16.18 -5.32 -11.64
N ASP A 197 -15.87 -6.61 -11.42
CA ASP A 197 -16.37 -7.35 -10.26
C ASP A 197 -15.38 -7.26 -9.11
N MET A 198 -15.88 -6.90 -7.93
CA MET A 198 -15.04 -6.82 -6.73
C MET A 198 -15.76 -7.28 -5.46
N ILE A 199 -14.99 -7.86 -4.54
CA ILE A 199 -15.41 -8.21 -3.19
C ILE A 199 -14.54 -7.44 -2.21
N ILE A 200 -15.18 -6.75 -1.26
CA ILE A 200 -14.48 -6.06 -0.17
C ILE A 200 -14.86 -6.78 1.13
N LEU A 201 -13.91 -7.51 1.71
CA LEU A 201 -14.03 -8.16 3.02
C LEU A 201 -13.55 -7.22 4.11
N LEU A 202 -14.31 -7.09 5.19
CA LEU A 202 -13.90 -6.43 6.42
C LEU A 202 -14.03 -7.44 7.56
N THR A 203 -12.96 -7.69 8.30
CA THR A 203 -12.93 -8.63 9.44
C THR A 203 -11.89 -8.22 10.46
N ASP A 204 -12.15 -8.50 11.74
CA ASP A 204 -11.21 -8.30 12.85
C ASP A 204 -10.65 -9.61 13.41
N GLY A 205 -10.96 -10.75 12.79
CA GLY A 205 -10.67 -12.04 13.38
C GLY A 205 -10.40 -13.17 12.38
N MET A 206 -9.96 -14.28 12.93
CA MET A 206 -9.68 -15.51 12.17
C MET A 206 -10.95 -16.34 11.94
N PRO A 207 -11.03 -17.10 10.83
CA PRO A 207 -12.13 -18.02 10.60
C PRO A 207 -12.17 -19.09 11.70
N ASN A 208 -13.28 -19.17 12.43
CA ASN A 208 -13.46 -20.11 13.56
C ASN A 208 -14.82 -20.85 13.49
N GLN A 209 -15.58 -20.67 12.40
CA GLN A 209 -16.82 -21.38 12.11
C GLN A 209 -16.89 -21.75 10.64
N GLY A 210 -17.44 -22.93 10.32
CA GLY A 210 -17.48 -23.45 8.95
C GLY A 210 -16.15 -24.08 8.59
N GLU A 211 -15.62 -23.74 7.42
CA GLU A 211 -14.24 -24.07 7.05
C GLU A 211 -13.28 -23.08 7.70
N THR A 212 -12.27 -23.59 8.41
CA THR A 212 -11.29 -22.80 9.18
C THR A 212 -9.87 -22.97 8.69
N ASP A 213 -9.62 -23.93 7.79
CA ASP A 213 -8.29 -24.13 7.20
C ASP A 213 -7.98 -23.04 6.16
N PHE A 214 -6.96 -22.22 6.42
CA PHE A 214 -6.61 -21.06 5.60
C PHE A 214 -6.35 -21.41 4.13
N ALA A 215 -5.56 -22.45 3.88
CA ALA A 215 -5.21 -22.87 2.53
C ALA A 215 -6.46 -23.35 1.76
N LYS A 216 -7.36 -24.05 2.45
CA LYS A 216 -8.61 -24.53 1.86
C LYS A 216 -9.60 -23.40 1.59
N ILE A 217 -9.71 -22.40 2.47
CA ILE A 217 -10.52 -21.20 2.23
C ILE A 217 -10.00 -20.46 0.99
N GLN A 218 -8.70 -20.20 0.93
CA GLN A 218 -8.06 -19.56 -0.22
C GLN A 218 -8.31 -20.35 -1.52
N GLU A 219 -8.22 -21.68 -1.47
CA GLU A 219 -8.50 -22.53 -2.63
C GLU A 219 -9.97 -22.53 -3.06
N ASN A 220 -10.89 -22.61 -2.09
CA ASN A 220 -12.32 -22.56 -2.34
C ASN A 220 -12.70 -21.25 -3.04
N VAL A 221 -12.21 -20.12 -2.51
CA VAL A 221 -12.48 -18.79 -3.07
C VAL A 221 -11.87 -18.64 -4.45
N ARG A 222 -10.59 -19.02 -4.62
CA ARG A 222 -9.89 -18.99 -5.92
C ARG A 222 -10.61 -19.82 -6.98
N SER A 223 -11.03 -21.04 -6.62
CA SER A 223 -11.76 -21.94 -7.51
C SER A 223 -13.12 -21.38 -7.90
N ALA A 224 -13.85 -20.81 -6.95
CA ALA A 224 -15.16 -20.23 -7.19
C ALA A 224 -15.09 -18.92 -8.00
N SER A 225 -14.08 -18.09 -7.76
CA SER A 225 -13.90 -16.80 -8.43
C SER A 225 -13.41 -16.96 -9.87
N GLY A 226 -12.63 -18.01 -10.14
CA GLY A 226 -12.01 -18.28 -11.44
C GLY A 226 -11.08 -17.16 -11.91
N GLY A 227 -10.57 -16.32 -10.99
CA GLY A 227 -9.69 -15.19 -11.30
C GLY A 227 -10.36 -14.03 -12.05
N LYS A 228 -11.69 -13.92 -11.98
CA LYS A 228 -12.48 -12.92 -12.74
C LYS A 228 -12.89 -11.69 -11.94
N MET A 229 -12.60 -11.65 -10.65
CA MET A 229 -13.00 -10.57 -9.75
C MET A 229 -11.82 -10.20 -8.85
N SER A 230 -11.80 -8.94 -8.43
CA SER A 230 -10.80 -8.44 -7.48
C SER A 230 -11.28 -8.66 -6.04
N MET A 231 -10.39 -9.09 -5.15
CA MET A 231 -10.68 -9.23 -3.73
C MET A 231 -9.81 -8.30 -2.90
N PHE A 232 -10.46 -7.52 -2.05
CA PHE A 232 -9.84 -6.56 -1.17
C PHE A 232 -10.20 -6.91 0.26
N CYS A 233 -9.20 -7.11 1.12
CA CYS A 233 -9.43 -7.45 2.52
C CYS A 233 -8.96 -6.31 3.43
N LEU A 234 -9.83 -5.90 4.34
CA LEU A 234 -9.57 -4.92 5.37
C LEU A 234 -9.50 -5.67 6.70
N GLY A 235 -8.29 -5.84 7.20
CA GLY A 235 -8.02 -6.49 8.48
C GLY A 235 -8.04 -5.47 9.61
N PHE A 236 -9.05 -5.52 10.47
CA PHE A 236 -9.22 -4.58 11.57
C PHE A 236 -8.39 -5.04 12.79
N GLY A 237 -7.54 -4.15 13.29
CA GLY A 237 -6.78 -4.36 14.51
C GLY A 237 -5.72 -5.45 14.38
N ASN A 238 -5.22 -5.89 15.54
CA ASN A 238 -4.07 -6.78 15.62
C ASN A 238 -4.40 -8.28 15.70
N ASP A 239 -5.68 -8.63 15.80
CA ASP A 239 -6.17 -9.99 16.04
C ASP A 239 -6.39 -10.82 14.76
N VAL A 240 -6.18 -10.22 13.59
CA VAL A 240 -6.34 -10.87 12.28
C VAL A 240 -5.01 -11.41 11.75
N ASP A 241 -5.05 -12.63 11.22
CA ASP A 241 -3.93 -13.19 10.45
C ASP A 241 -3.82 -12.45 9.10
N TYR A 242 -2.90 -11.49 9.05
CA TYR A 242 -2.69 -10.65 7.88
C TYR A 242 -2.12 -11.45 6.70
N ALA A 243 -1.23 -12.42 6.96
CA ALA A 243 -0.65 -13.26 5.92
C ALA A 243 -1.72 -14.08 5.19
N PHE A 244 -2.70 -14.61 5.93
CA PHE A 244 -3.89 -15.27 5.37
C PHE A 244 -4.67 -14.34 4.43
N LEU A 245 -4.97 -13.11 4.86
CA LEU A 245 -5.71 -12.14 4.05
C LEU A 245 -4.93 -11.67 2.83
N ASP A 246 -3.63 -11.46 2.97
CA ASP A 246 -2.74 -11.04 1.91
C ASP A 246 -2.66 -12.08 0.79
N VAL A 247 -2.42 -13.36 1.13
CA VAL A 247 -2.43 -14.46 0.15
C VAL A 247 -3.80 -14.60 -0.53
N LEU A 248 -4.89 -14.46 0.24
CA LEU A 248 -6.26 -14.51 -0.30
C LEU A 248 -6.48 -13.42 -1.36
N CYS A 249 -6.05 -12.19 -1.11
CA CYS A 249 -6.18 -11.07 -2.05
C CYS A 249 -5.27 -11.22 -3.27
N ARG A 250 -4.01 -11.62 -3.07
CA ARG A 250 -3.04 -11.84 -4.17
C ARG A 250 -3.50 -12.90 -5.16
N HIS A 251 -4.13 -13.97 -4.68
CA HIS A 251 -4.74 -14.99 -5.56
C HIS A 251 -5.98 -14.50 -6.32
N ASN A 252 -6.54 -13.35 -5.94
CA ASN A 252 -7.79 -12.81 -6.49
C ASN A 252 -7.62 -11.34 -6.91
N LYS A 253 -6.50 -10.98 -7.56
CA LYS A 253 -6.32 -9.67 -8.25
C LYS A 253 -6.52 -8.41 -7.39
N GLY A 254 -6.33 -8.49 -6.07
CA GLY A 254 -6.43 -7.33 -5.19
C GLY A 254 -5.39 -7.36 -4.07
N LEU A 255 -5.62 -6.59 -3.02
CA LEU A 255 -4.67 -6.40 -1.92
C LEU A 255 -5.36 -6.37 -0.55
N ALA A 256 -4.62 -6.75 0.48
CA ALA A 256 -5.03 -6.60 1.87
C ALA A 256 -4.53 -5.25 2.43
N ARG A 257 -5.28 -4.68 3.37
CA ARG A 257 -4.91 -3.47 4.11
C ARG A 257 -5.24 -3.67 5.58
N ARG A 258 -4.31 -3.32 6.45
CA ARG A 258 -4.55 -3.28 7.89
C ARG A 258 -5.21 -1.95 8.26
N ILE A 259 -6.19 -2.03 9.14
CA ILE A 259 -6.89 -0.88 9.72
C ILE A 259 -6.53 -0.87 11.19
N PHE A 260 -5.76 0.13 11.60
CA PHE A 260 -5.31 0.25 12.98
C PHE A 260 -6.45 0.77 13.86
N GLU A 261 -6.52 0.26 15.08
CA GLU A 261 -7.53 0.68 16.03
C GLU A 261 -7.24 2.08 16.52
N GLY A 262 -8.27 2.93 16.53
CA GLY A 262 -8.11 4.33 16.88
C GLY A 262 -9.23 5.18 16.32
N SER A 263 -9.25 6.45 16.71
CA SER A 263 -10.30 7.39 16.31
C SER A 263 -10.40 7.64 14.80
N ASP A 264 -9.36 7.31 14.04
CA ASP A 264 -9.22 7.52 12.60
C ASP A 264 -9.49 6.25 11.77
N ALA A 265 -9.80 5.10 12.38
CA ALA A 265 -10.06 3.84 11.67
C ALA A 265 -11.16 3.97 10.60
N ALA A 266 -12.22 4.74 10.91
CA ALA A 266 -13.28 5.04 9.94
C ALA A 266 -12.77 5.84 8.73
N SER A 267 -11.76 6.70 8.92
CA SER A 267 -11.10 7.43 7.84
C SER A 267 -10.17 6.51 7.04
N GLN A 268 -9.39 5.65 7.70
CA GLN A 268 -8.54 4.65 7.04
C GLN A 268 -9.36 3.75 6.09
N LEU A 269 -10.53 3.28 6.54
CA LEU A 269 -11.47 2.49 5.72
C LEU A 269 -11.97 3.27 4.49
N LYS A 270 -12.31 4.55 4.66
CA LYS A 270 -12.78 5.41 3.56
C LYS A 270 -11.67 5.69 2.56
N ASP A 271 -10.46 5.95 3.03
CA ASP A 271 -9.33 6.27 2.17
C ASP A 271 -8.88 5.04 1.38
N PHE A 272 -8.90 3.85 1.99
CA PHE A 272 -8.78 2.60 1.27
C PHE A 272 -9.84 2.45 0.17
N TYR A 273 -11.12 2.67 0.50
CA TYR A 273 -12.17 2.55 -0.50
C TYR A 273 -11.97 3.53 -1.65
N LYS A 274 -11.58 4.78 -1.39
CA LYS A 274 -11.28 5.77 -2.45
C LYS A 274 -10.22 5.25 -3.43
N GLU A 275 -9.17 4.62 -2.93
CA GLU A 275 -8.08 4.03 -3.73
C GLU A 275 -8.59 2.99 -4.75
N VAL A 276 -9.60 2.20 -4.39
CA VAL A 276 -10.11 1.09 -5.22
C VAL A 276 -11.52 1.33 -5.80
N SER A 277 -12.14 2.48 -5.51
CA SER A 277 -13.55 2.73 -5.82
C SER A 277 -13.84 3.14 -7.26
N ILE A 278 -12.84 3.66 -7.98
CA ILE A 278 -13.01 4.23 -9.33
C ILE A 278 -12.06 3.53 -10.30
N PRO A 279 -12.40 2.33 -10.80
CA PRO A 279 -11.61 1.72 -11.86
C PRO A 279 -11.76 2.52 -13.15
N LEU A 280 -10.65 2.70 -13.88
CA LEU A 280 -10.56 3.45 -15.14
C LEU A 280 -10.29 2.53 -16.33
N LEU A 281 -9.49 1.49 -16.14
CA LEU A 281 -9.18 0.46 -17.14
C LEU A 281 -9.13 -0.93 -16.48
N LEU A 282 -9.50 -1.96 -17.25
CA LEU A 282 -9.37 -3.37 -16.86
C LEU A 282 -8.36 -4.09 -17.76
N GLU A 283 -7.67 -5.08 -17.20
CA GLU A 283 -6.70 -5.96 -17.89
C GLU A 283 -5.68 -5.15 -18.71
N VAL A 284 -5.02 -4.20 -18.04
CA VAL A 284 -3.99 -3.33 -18.62
C VAL A 284 -2.73 -4.14 -18.93
N ASP A 285 -2.36 -4.23 -20.19
CA ASP A 285 -1.19 -4.94 -20.71
C ASP A 285 -0.26 -3.96 -21.43
N LEU A 286 0.91 -3.73 -20.84
CA LEU A 286 1.96 -2.85 -21.37
C LEU A 286 3.00 -3.71 -22.09
N ARG A 287 3.10 -3.57 -23.41
CA ARG A 287 3.96 -4.40 -24.26
C ARG A 287 5.19 -3.63 -24.70
N TYR A 288 6.30 -4.35 -24.64
CA TYR A 288 7.62 -3.88 -25.03
C TYR A 288 8.24 -4.88 -26.01
N PRO A 289 9.12 -4.44 -26.94
CA PRO A 289 9.69 -5.33 -27.92
C PRO A 289 10.63 -6.34 -27.24
N GLN A 290 10.38 -7.64 -27.42
CA GLN A 290 11.27 -8.71 -26.89
C GLN A 290 12.70 -8.64 -27.45
N SER A 291 12.89 -7.94 -28.58
CA SER A 291 14.21 -7.68 -29.14
C SER A 291 14.99 -6.58 -28.39
N ALA A 292 14.31 -5.78 -27.56
CA ALA A 292 14.85 -4.59 -26.90
C ALA A 292 15.04 -4.78 -25.38
N VAL A 293 14.21 -5.58 -24.72
CA VAL A 293 14.16 -5.72 -23.25
C VAL A 293 14.55 -7.14 -22.83
N ASP A 294 15.47 -7.26 -21.87
CA ASP A 294 15.93 -8.55 -21.31
C ASP A 294 15.23 -8.91 -20.01
N PHE A 295 15.07 -7.93 -19.12
CA PHE A 295 14.42 -8.13 -17.83
C PHE A 295 13.34 -7.07 -17.66
N LEU A 296 12.14 -7.51 -17.30
CA LEU A 296 10.96 -6.66 -17.15
C LEU A 296 10.28 -7.01 -15.83
N THR A 297 9.79 -6.00 -15.12
CA THR A 297 8.86 -6.19 -14.01
C THR A 297 7.49 -6.67 -14.55
N ASN A 298 6.52 -6.87 -13.66
CA ASN A 298 5.14 -7.08 -14.08
C ASN A 298 4.71 -5.99 -15.06
N ASN A 299 4.06 -6.40 -16.14
CA ASN A 299 3.60 -5.52 -17.21
C ASN A 299 2.11 -5.76 -17.53
N HIS A 300 1.44 -6.62 -16.76
CA HIS A 300 0.02 -6.87 -16.85
C HIS A 300 -0.65 -6.62 -15.49
N TYR A 301 -1.66 -5.77 -15.47
CA TYR A 301 -2.37 -5.34 -14.27
C TYR A 301 -3.86 -5.55 -14.48
N SER A 302 -4.53 -6.13 -13.48
CA SER A 302 -5.98 -6.39 -13.56
C SER A 302 -6.78 -5.11 -13.72
N GLN A 303 -6.37 -4.03 -13.08
CA GLN A 303 -7.11 -2.78 -13.00
C GLN A 303 -6.14 -1.58 -12.86
N LEU A 304 -6.54 -0.44 -13.44
CA LEU A 304 -6.00 0.88 -13.11
C LEU A 304 -7.11 1.67 -12.42
N PHE A 305 -6.83 2.23 -11.25
CA PHE A 305 -7.79 3.02 -10.48
C PHE A 305 -7.49 4.50 -10.62
N ASN A 306 -8.52 5.33 -10.45
CA ASN A 306 -8.34 6.77 -10.44
C ASN A 306 -7.49 7.19 -9.26
N GLY A 307 -6.54 8.08 -9.52
CA GLY A 307 -5.49 8.43 -8.59
C GLY A 307 -4.31 7.46 -8.67
N SER A 308 -4.48 6.15 -8.90
CA SER A 308 -3.35 5.23 -8.89
C SER A 308 -2.48 5.32 -10.16
N GLU A 309 -1.35 4.62 -10.13
CA GLU A 309 -0.38 4.60 -11.23
C GLU A 309 0.17 3.19 -11.42
N ILE A 310 0.35 2.79 -12.68
CA ILE A 310 1.07 1.58 -13.04
C ILE A 310 2.53 1.94 -13.32
N VAL A 311 3.47 1.26 -12.66
CA VAL A 311 4.90 1.46 -12.88
C VAL A 311 5.54 0.18 -13.39
N VAL A 312 6.10 0.23 -14.60
CA VAL A 312 6.82 -0.89 -15.21
C VAL A 312 8.27 -0.50 -15.41
N ALA A 313 9.20 -1.30 -14.94
CA ALA A 313 10.63 -1.08 -15.13
C ALA A 313 11.27 -2.24 -15.88
N GLY A 314 12.34 -1.95 -16.62
CA GLY A 314 13.08 -2.99 -17.31
C GLY A 314 14.53 -2.63 -17.66
N GLN A 315 15.29 -3.67 -17.99
CA GLN A 315 16.66 -3.61 -18.48
C GLN A 315 16.67 -3.81 -20.00
N LEU A 316 17.30 -2.89 -20.70
CA LEU A 316 17.47 -2.91 -22.15
C LEU A 316 18.65 -3.80 -22.54
N ARG A 317 18.53 -4.51 -23.66
CA ARG A 317 19.55 -5.43 -24.19
C ARG A 317 20.75 -4.71 -24.79
N ASN A 318 20.49 -3.64 -25.55
CA ASN A 318 21.50 -2.79 -26.19
C ASN A 318 21.21 -1.33 -25.88
N ASN A 319 22.21 -0.58 -25.42
CA ASN A 319 22.13 0.87 -25.21
C ASN A 319 22.14 1.70 -26.50
N ASP A 320 22.30 1.06 -27.66
CA ASP A 320 22.44 1.74 -28.95
C ASP A 320 21.10 2.05 -29.64
N ARG A 321 19.96 1.78 -28.99
CA ARG A 321 18.65 2.14 -29.54
C ARG A 321 18.22 3.51 -29.03
N ASP A 322 18.11 4.46 -29.95
CA ASP A 322 17.60 5.81 -29.66
C ASP A 322 16.11 5.80 -29.29
N TYR A 323 15.36 4.73 -29.61
CA TYR A 323 13.96 4.59 -29.27
C TYR A 323 13.48 3.12 -29.23
N PHE A 324 12.35 2.87 -28.56
CA PHE A 324 11.58 1.62 -28.69
C PHE A 324 10.07 1.87 -28.69
N LEU A 325 9.32 0.94 -29.31
CA LEU A 325 7.86 1.01 -29.39
C LEU A 325 7.24 0.53 -28.08
N VAL A 326 6.33 1.30 -27.52
CA VAL A 326 5.44 0.89 -26.42
C VAL A 326 4.04 0.73 -26.97
N GLU A 327 3.37 -0.36 -26.57
CA GLU A 327 1.95 -0.56 -26.83
C GLU A 327 1.22 -0.81 -25.53
N VAL A 328 0.06 -0.19 -25.33
CA VAL A 328 -0.79 -0.41 -24.16
C VAL A 328 -2.16 -0.88 -24.64
N PHE A 329 -2.60 -2.02 -24.12
CA PHE A 329 -3.91 -2.60 -24.35
C PHE A 329 -4.67 -2.68 -23.03
N ALA A 330 -5.94 -2.29 -23.01
CA ALA A 330 -6.81 -2.48 -21.86
C ALA A 330 -8.29 -2.45 -22.29
N TYR A 331 -9.20 -2.76 -21.38
CA TYR A 331 -10.64 -2.61 -21.58
C TYR A 331 -11.14 -1.36 -20.85
N GLY A 332 -11.63 -0.38 -21.59
CA GLY A 332 -12.40 0.75 -21.06
C GLY A 332 -13.91 0.45 -21.01
N PRO A 333 -14.72 1.38 -20.48
CA PRO A 333 -16.16 1.19 -20.26
C PRO A 333 -16.95 1.00 -21.56
N ASP A 334 -16.62 1.76 -22.61
CA ASP A 334 -17.37 1.71 -23.89
C ASP A 334 -16.63 0.93 -24.99
N LYS A 335 -15.29 0.99 -24.99
CA LYS A 335 -14.43 0.41 -26.02
C LYS A 335 -13.10 -0.02 -25.46
N ASP A 336 -12.39 -0.85 -26.21
CA ASP A 336 -11.01 -1.20 -25.91
C ASP A 336 -10.13 0.04 -25.93
N PHE A 337 -9.27 0.15 -24.93
CA PHE A 337 -8.21 1.14 -24.88
C PHE A 337 -6.98 0.54 -25.58
N ARG A 338 -6.53 1.19 -26.65
CA ARG A 338 -5.36 0.77 -27.43
C ARG A 338 -4.56 1.99 -27.81
N MET A 339 -3.34 2.05 -27.32
CA MET A 339 -2.40 3.13 -27.60
C MET A 339 -1.05 2.54 -27.97
N HIS A 340 -0.34 3.20 -28.87
CA HIS A 340 1.02 2.82 -29.22
C HIS A 340 1.81 4.06 -29.58
N GLY A 341 3.12 4.04 -29.33
CA GLY A 341 4.00 5.16 -29.64
C GLY A 341 5.47 4.82 -29.48
N GLU A 342 6.31 5.60 -30.15
CA GLU A 342 7.75 5.50 -30.03
C GLU A 342 8.21 6.33 -28.83
N VAL A 343 8.94 5.69 -27.92
CA VAL A 343 9.60 6.36 -26.80
C VAL A 343 11.05 6.55 -27.16
N THR A 344 11.51 7.80 -27.15
CA THR A 344 12.91 8.16 -27.38
C THR A 344 13.71 8.22 -26.09
N VAL A 345 14.99 7.82 -26.16
CA VAL A 345 15.96 8.06 -25.09
C VAL A 345 16.18 9.56 -24.98
N ALA A 346 15.80 10.15 -23.84
CA ALA A 346 16.11 11.54 -23.57
C ALA A 346 17.64 11.73 -23.50
N ASP A 347 18.16 12.80 -24.10
CA ASP A 347 19.56 13.18 -23.91
C ASP A 347 19.74 13.83 -22.53
N TRP A 348 19.99 13.01 -21.51
CA TRP A 348 20.18 13.48 -20.14
C TRP A 348 21.37 14.45 -19.99
N GLY A 349 22.32 14.49 -20.93
CA GLY A 349 23.40 15.49 -20.96
C GLY A 349 22.91 16.90 -21.31
N VAL A 350 21.88 16.99 -22.16
CA VAL A 350 21.20 18.23 -22.56
C VAL A 350 20.09 18.60 -21.57
N VAL A 351 19.39 17.61 -21.01
CA VAL A 351 18.34 17.83 -20.01
C VAL A 351 18.94 18.20 -18.63
N TYR A 352 20.15 17.72 -18.30
CA TYR A 352 20.79 17.89 -16.97
C TYR A 352 22.23 18.43 -17.00
N PRO A 353 22.51 19.60 -17.60
CA PRO A 353 23.88 20.13 -17.71
C PRO A 353 24.54 20.48 -16.35
N LYS A 354 23.78 20.51 -15.24
CA LYS A 354 24.25 20.98 -13.91
C LYS A 354 24.17 19.95 -12.78
N GLN A 355 23.76 18.70 -13.00
CA GLN A 355 23.53 17.70 -11.93
C GLN A 355 24.33 16.39 -12.15
N LYS A 356 25.64 16.55 -12.38
CA LYS A 356 26.58 15.47 -12.74
C LYS A 356 26.71 14.29 -11.75
N PHE A 357 26.05 14.26 -10.59
CA PHE A 357 26.46 13.33 -9.51
C PHE A 357 25.38 12.56 -8.71
N ASN A 358 24.07 12.76 -8.85
CA ASN A 358 23.09 12.03 -8.00
C ASN A 358 21.99 11.23 -8.71
N PHE A 359 21.83 11.36 -10.04
CA PHE A 359 20.71 10.74 -10.76
C PHE A 359 21.09 9.55 -11.66
N GLY A 360 22.38 9.28 -11.87
CA GLY A 360 22.85 8.30 -12.85
C GLY A 360 22.24 6.91 -12.68
N ASP A 361 22.05 6.46 -11.43
CA ASP A 361 21.65 5.08 -11.15
C ASP A 361 20.21 4.97 -10.63
N PHE A 362 19.43 6.07 -10.61
CA PHE A 362 18.08 6.02 -10.03
C PHE A 362 17.17 5.05 -10.78
N THR A 363 17.12 5.13 -12.10
CA THR A 363 16.31 4.24 -12.95
C THR A 363 16.71 2.77 -12.75
N GLU A 364 18.01 2.49 -12.64
CA GLU A 364 18.54 1.16 -12.35
C GLU A 364 18.15 0.68 -10.95
N ARG A 365 18.34 1.50 -9.91
CA ARG A 365 17.97 1.15 -8.53
C ARG A 365 16.47 0.99 -8.36
N LEU A 366 15.66 1.77 -9.09
CA LEU A 366 14.21 1.66 -9.09
C LEU A 366 13.76 0.35 -9.74
N TRP A 367 14.35 -0.01 -10.89
CA TRP A 367 14.17 -1.33 -11.50
C TRP A 367 14.54 -2.46 -10.52
N ALA A 368 15.68 -2.36 -9.84
CA ALA A 368 16.13 -3.36 -8.89
C ALA A 368 15.17 -3.48 -7.70
N TYR A 369 14.73 -2.35 -7.14
CA TYR A 369 13.77 -2.30 -6.04
C TYR A 369 12.43 -2.97 -6.43
N LEU A 370 11.82 -2.57 -7.55
CA LEU A 370 10.56 -3.14 -8.03
C LEU A 370 10.69 -4.63 -8.34
N THR A 371 11.83 -5.04 -8.93
CA THR A 371 12.11 -6.46 -9.21
C THR A 371 12.21 -7.26 -7.93
N ILE A 372 12.89 -6.74 -6.90
CA ILE A 372 12.99 -7.40 -5.60
C ILE A 372 11.60 -7.53 -4.97
N GLN A 373 10.80 -6.46 -4.91
CA GLN A 373 9.45 -6.51 -4.32
C GLN A 373 8.60 -7.59 -5.00
N GLN A 374 8.57 -7.61 -6.33
CA GLN A 374 7.79 -8.60 -7.09
C GLN A 374 8.30 -10.04 -6.96
N LEU A 375 9.59 -10.23 -6.71
CA LEU A 375 10.13 -11.56 -6.41
C LEU A 375 9.71 -12.00 -5.01
N LEU A 376 9.77 -11.11 -4.01
CA LEU A 376 9.31 -11.40 -2.65
C LEU A 376 7.79 -11.68 -2.61
N GLU A 377 6.98 -10.93 -3.36
CA GLU A 377 5.53 -11.19 -3.47
C GLU A 377 5.22 -12.58 -4.06
N LYS A 378 6.12 -13.11 -4.88
CA LYS A 378 6.00 -14.43 -5.52
C LYS A 378 6.72 -15.54 -4.75
N SER A 379 7.50 -15.22 -3.71
CA SER A 379 8.34 -16.23 -3.02
C SER A 379 7.52 -17.26 -2.25
N ASP A 380 6.26 -16.96 -1.96
CA ASP A 380 5.38 -17.86 -1.20
C ASP A 380 4.44 -18.68 -2.09
N ILE A 381 4.45 -18.44 -3.40
CA ILE A 381 3.55 -19.06 -4.38
C ILE A 381 4.32 -20.07 -5.23
N GLY A 382 3.72 -21.24 -5.48
CA GLY A 382 4.27 -22.28 -6.35
C GLY A 382 4.91 -23.44 -5.57
N THR A 383 5.69 -24.26 -6.26
CA THR A 383 6.40 -25.42 -5.68
C THR A 383 7.62 -24.97 -4.87
N GLN A 384 8.11 -25.80 -3.93
CA GLN A 384 9.30 -25.47 -3.13
C GLN A 384 10.51 -25.08 -4.00
N GLN A 385 10.73 -25.79 -5.11
CA GLN A 385 11.83 -25.50 -6.03
C GLN A 385 11.70 -24.12 -6.70
N GLU A 386 10.48 -23.74 -7.08
CA GLU A 386 10.22 -22.40 -7.64
C GLU A 386 10.46 -21.31 -6.59
N ARG A 387 9.96 -21.52 -5.36
CA ARG A 387 10.18 -20.62 -4.23
C ARG A 387 11.66 -20.41 -3.95
N ASP A 388 12.44 -21.49 -3.87
CA ASP A 388 13.89 -21.42 -3.63
C ASP A 388 14.61 -20.66 -4.74
N SER A 389 14.23 -20.89 -6.00
CA SER A 389 14.79 -20.18 -7.16
C SER A 389 14.45 -18.69 -7.14
N ILE A 390 13.22 -18.32 -6.76
CA ILE A 390 12.76 -16.93 -6.67
C ILE A 390 13.52 -16.21 -5.53
N SER A 391 13.58 -16.83 -4.35
CA SER A 391 14.29 -16.30 -3.18
C SER A 391 15.78 -16.12 -3.45
N ALA A 392 16.43 -17.08 -4.12
CA ALA A 392 17.84 -16.95 -4.50
C ALA A 392 18.09 -15.77 -5.45
N ARG A 393 17.18 -15.54 -6.40
CA ARG A 393 17.26 -14.39 -7.31
C ARG A 393 17.04 -13.06 -6.58
N ALA A 394 16.04 -12.99 -5.69
CA ALA A 394 15.78 -11.81 -4.87
C ALA A 394 17.01 -11.47 -4.01
N LEU A 395 17.56 -12.46 -3.31
CA LEU A 395 18.79 -12.33 -2.50
C LEU A 395 19.96 -11.79 -3.33
N ASN A 396 20.19 -12.33 -4.53
CA ASN A 396 21.29 -11.89 -5.40
C ASN A 396 21.17 -10.40 -5.76
N ILE A 397 19.98 -9.95 -6.15
CA ILE A 397 19.73 -8.54 -6.50
C ILE A 397 19.83 -7.66 -5.25
N SER A 398 19.26 -8.10 -4.11
CA SER A 398 19.38 -7.38 -2.83
C SER A 398 20.84 -7.14 -2.43
N MET A 399 21.69 -8.16 -2.54
CA MET A 399 23.12 -8.04 -2.26
C MET A 399 23.84 -7.15 -3.27
N ARG A 400 23.52 -7.26 -4.57
CA ARG A 400 24.14 -6.45 -5.63
C ARG A 400 23.88 -4.95 -5.46
N TYR A 401 22.67 -4.57 -5.03
CA TYR A 401 22.27 -3.16 -4.87
C TYR A 401 22.26 -2.68 -3.41
N SER A 402 22.72 -3.53 -2.49
CA SER A 402 22.80 -3.27 -1.04
C SER A 402 21.45 -2.88 -0.41
N PHE A 403 20.38 -3.58 -0.78
CA PHE A 403 19.08 -3.42 -0.11
C PHE A 403 19.00 -4.31 1.13
N VAL A 404 18.52 -3.74 2.24
CA VAL A 404 18.06 -4.50 3.42
C VAL A 404 16.64 -4.98 3.13
N THR A 405 16.46 -6.29 3.13
CA THR A 405 15.22 -6.97 2.73
C THR A 405 14.96 -8.12 3.69
N PRO A 406 13.81 -8.82 3.64
CA PRO A 406 13.60 -9.98 4.50
C PRO A 406 14.62 -11.11 4.29
N LEU A 407 15.45 -11.02 3.23
CA LEU A 407 16.51 -11.97 2.89
C LEU A 407 17.92 -11.44 3.23
N THR A 408 18.07 -10.20 3.69
CA THR A 408 19.37 -9.53 3.89
C THR A 408 19.38 -8.62 5.11
N SER A 409 20.44 -8.71 5.90
CA SER A 409 20.66 -7.91 7.12
C SER A 409 21.82 -6.93 6.95
N MET A 410 21.75 -5.77 7.60
CA MET A 410 22.89 -4.86 7.73
C MET A 410 23.53 -5.01 9.12
N VAL A 411 24.81 -5.33 9.16
CA VAL A 411 25.58 -5.50 10.40
C VAL A 411 26.51 -4.30 10.59
N VAL A 412 26.41 -3.63 11.73
CA VAL A 412 27.32 -2.55 12.13
C VAL A 412 28.22 -3.06 13.25
N THR A 413 29.50 -3.23 12.96
CA THR A 413 30.50 -3.66 13.94
C THR A 413 31.09 -2.45 14.66
N LYS A 414 31.13 -2.48 15.99
CA LYS A 414 31.81 -1.44 16.78
C LYS A 414 33.34 -1.61 16.70
N PRO A 415 34.13 -0.53 16.81
CA PRO A 415 35.58 -0.63 16.93
C PRO A 415 35.98 -1.45 18.16
N GLU A 416 37.07 -2.23 18.08
CA GLU A 416 37.54 -3.19 19.11
C GLU A 416 37.86 -2.58 20.50
N THR A 417 37.71 -1.27 20.68
CA THR A 417 38.06 -0.54 21.90
C THR A 417 36.96 -0.47 22.96
N GLU A 418 35.76 -0.99 22.70
CA GLU A 418 34.65 -1.04 23.67
C GLU A 418 34.39 -2.50 24.09
N GLU A 419 34.85 -2.91 25.27
CA GLU A 419 34.52 -4.23 25.85
C GLU A 419 33.07 -4.23 26.39
N GLY A 420 32.18 -4.99 25.73
CA GLY A 420 30.82 -5.27 26.19
C GLY A 420 30.17 -6.39 25.38
N ALA A 421 29.31 -7.21 25.99
CA ALA A 421 28.87 -8.52 25.47
C ALA A 421 28.02 -8.53 24.16
N HIS A 422 27.87 -7.39 23.47
CA HIS A 422 27.20 -7.30 22.16
C HIS A 422 27.97 -6.33 21.24
N ASN A 423 28.91 -6.87 20.45
CA ASN A 423 29.84 -6.11 19.60
C ASN A 423 29.26 -5.69 18.22
N PHE A 424 27.98 -5.93 17.95
CA PHE A 424 27.35 -5.58 16.69
C PHE A 424 25.91 -5.07 16.87
N LEU A 425 25.54 -4.07 16.07
CA LEU A 425 24.15 -3.65 15.87
C LEU A 425 23.64 -4.29 14.58
N LEU A 426 22.44 -4.86 14.63
CA LEU A 426 21.79 -5.49 13.49
C LEU A 426 20.62 -4.62 13.04
N ALA A 427 20.55 -4.32 11.75
CA ALA A 427 19.43 -3.63 11.13
C ALA A 427 18.79 -4.58 10.11
N ASP A 428 17.62 -5.10 10.48
CA ASP A 428 16.80 -6.03 9.70
C ASP A 428 15.52 -5.35 9.21
N LYS A 429 14.97 -5.85 8.10
CA LYS A 429 13.61 -5.50 7.70
C LYS A 429 12.65 -6.47 8.39
N LEU A 430 11.89 -5.96 9.36
CA LEU A 430 10.86 -6.73 10.06
C LEU A 430 9.78 -7.24 9.10
N THR A 431 9.34 -8.48 9.32
CA THR A 431 8.11 -9.00 8.71
C THR A 431 6.87 -8.38 9.37
N GLU A 432 5.70 -8.59 8.78
CA GLU A 432 4.45 -8.12 9.40
C GLU A 432 4.21 -8.79 10.76
N ASP A 433 4.43 -10.10 10.86
CA ASP A 433 4.22 -10.84 12.11
C ASP A 433 5.20 -10.39 13.20
N GLN A 434 6.46 -10.12 12.84
CA GLN A 434 7.45 -9.57 13.77
C GLN A 434 7.06 -8.18 14.26
N ARG A 435 6.53 -7.33 13.36
CA ARG A 435 5.98 -6.02 13.76
C ARG A 435 4.81 -6.16 14.73
N GLN A 436 3.90 -7.11 14.50
CA GLN A 436 2.78 -7.37 15.40
C GLN A 436 3.24 -7.85 16.79
N GLU A 437 4.26 -8.69 16.86
CA GLU A 437 4.86 -9.12 18.13
C GLU A 437 5.45 -7.94 18.89
N GLU A 438 6.24 -7.09 18.23
CA GLU A 438 6.83 -5.89 18.85
C GLU A 438 5.77 -4.86 19.29
N GLU A 439 4.71 -4.66 18.51
CA GLU A 439 3.61 -3.76 18.88
C GLU A 439 2.83 -4.26 20.10
N ARG A 440 2.53 -5.57 20.16
CA ARG A 440 1.85 -6.18 21.32
C ARG A 440 2.70 -6.08 22.57
N ASP A 441 4.00 -6.35 22.48
CA ASP A 441 4.90 -6.29 23.63
C ASP A 441 5.04 -4.86 24.19
N ASN A 442 5.01 -3.84 23.33
CA ASN A 442 5.00 -2.43 23.76
C ASN A 442 3.69 -2.01 24.44
N GLU A 443 2.55 -2.62 24.10
CA GLU A 443 1.25 -2.30 24.70
C GLU A 443 1.15 -2.80 26.16
N PHE A 444 1.91 -3.85 26.53
CA PHE A 444 1.99 -4.38 27.90
C PHE A 444 2.95 -3.62 28.83
N GLU A 445 3.77 -2.69 28.34
CA GLU A 445 4.73 -1.94 29.18
C GLU A 445 4.11 -0.71 29.90
N TYR A 446 2.82 -0.42 29.67
CA TYR A 446 2.09 0.73 30.25
C TYR A 446 1.12 0.40 31.40
N ASP A 447 1.24 -0.76 32.05
CA ASP A 447 0.48 -1.03 33.29
C ASP A 447 1.16 -0.41 34.53
N ILE A 448 0.66 0.77 34.93
CA ILE A 448 1.06 1.48 36.17
C ILE A 448 0.58 0.66 37.39
N PRO A 449 1.46 0.25 38.33
CA PRO A 449 1.01 -0.45 39.53
C PRO A 449 0.25 0.51 40.47
N PRO A 450 -0.75 0.01 41.23
CA PRO A 450 -1.61 0.88 42.04
C PRO A 450 -0.86 1.52 43.20
N HIS A 451 -1.14 2.81 43.40
CA HIS A 451 -0.67 3.63 44.51
C HIS A 451 -0.94 3.00 45.88
N ASP A 452 0.09 2.84 46.70
CA ASP A 452 -0.06 2.76 48.16
C ASP A 452 0.65 3.94 48.83
N HIS A 453 -0.12 4.69 49.62
CA HIS A 453 0.35 5.81 50.42
C HIS A 453 0.91 5.28 51.73
N ARG A 454 2.23 5.42 51.97
CA ARG A 454 2.80 5.65 53.31
C ARG A 454 4.30 6.02 53.27
N SER A 455 4.58 7.20 53.82
CA SER A 455 5.76 7.57 54.63
C SER A 455 7.14 7.74 53.96
N ILE A 456 7.58 9.01 53.90
CA ILE A 456 8.96 9.49 53.64
C ILE A 456 9.79 9.37 54.95
N PRO A 457 11.05 8.86 54.90
CA PRO A 457 12.23 9.70 55.18
C PRO A 457 13.42 9.39 54.24
N SER A 458 13.92 10.36 53.46
CA SER A 458 15.09 11.24 53.71
C SER A 458 16.48 10.59 53.54
N TYR A 459 17.25 11.21 52.63
CA TYR A 459 18.72 11.16 52.42
C TYR A 459 19.33 9.89 51.81
N TYR A 460 19.73 9.98 50.53
CA TYR A 460 21.14 9.97 50.09
C TYR A 460 21.25 10.66 48.72
N GLU A 461 22.04 11.74 48.67
CA GLU A 461 22.58 12.30 47.43
C GLU A 461 23.54 11.29 46.80
N TYR A 462 23.39 11.03 45.50
CA TYR A 462 24.49 10.60 44.64
C TYR A 462 24.45 11.38 43.34
N GLU A 463 25.62 11.91 43.01
CA GLU A 463 25.93 12.84 41.94
C GLU A 463 25.59 12.29 40.54
N TYR A 464 25.01 13.16 39.71
CA TYR A 464 24.85 12.96 38.27
C TYR A 464 26.23 12.85 37.62
N TYR A 465 26.56 11.67 37.07
CA TYR A 465 27.51 11.58 35.96
C TYR A 465 26.71 11.35 34.68
N ASP A 466 26.76 12.35 33.81
CA ASP A 466 26.25 12.32 32.44
C ASP A 466 26.71 11.06 31.72
N THR A 467 25.77 10.15 31.50
CA THR A 467 25.91 9.06 30.55
C THR A 467 25.09 9.41 29.32
N PHE A 468 25.76 9.97 28.33
CA PHE A 468 25.23 10.08 26.97
C PHE A 468 25.06 8.67 26.40
N SER A 469 23.83 8.16 26.41
CA SER A 469 23.39 7.09 25.51
C SER A 469 22.38 7.67 24.52
N CYS A 470 22.71 7.62 23.23
CA CYS A 470 21.73 7.86 22.19
C CYS A 470 20.62 6.81 22.32
N SER A 471 19.39 7.28 22.50
CA SER A 471 18.18 6.48 22.54
C SER A 471 17.96 5.75 21.20
N PRO A 472 17.36 4.54 21.17
CA PRO A 472 17.07 3.76 19.96
C PRO A 472 16.07 4.40 18.97
N ALA A 473 15.55 5.60 19.27
CA ALA A 473 14.48 6.27 18.54
C ALA A 473 14.80 6.67 17.07
N VAL A 474 16.04 6.47 16.60
CA VAL A 474 16.43 6.81 15.21
C VAL A 474 16.08 5.70 14.21
N HIS A 475 15.74 4.48 14.67
CA HIS A 475 15.43 3.36 13.76
C HIS A 475 13.99 3.33 13.24
N GLN A 476 13.06 4.04 13.88
CA GLN A 476 11.63 4.06 13.49
C GLN A 476 11.33 4.99 12.30
N PHE A 477 12.24 5.91 11.94
CA PHE A 477 11.96 6.99 11.01
C PHE A 477 12.04 6.63 9.51
N ILE A 478 12.60 5.47 9.14
CA ILE A 478 12.80 5.09 7.72
C ILE A 478 11.75 4.08 7.22
N THR A 479 11.01 3.44 8.13
CA THR A 479 10.07 2.37 7.76
C THR A 479 8.64 2.87 7.48
N HIS A 480 8.26 4.04 8.03
CA HIS A 480 6.87 4.52 7.97
C HIS A 480 6.44 5.14 6.62
N LEU A 481 7.37 5.41 5.71
CA LEU A 481 7.06 6.21 4.52
C LEU A 481 6.61 5.43 3.27
N CYS A 482 6.69 4.09 3.28
CA CYS A 482 6.41 3.27 2.09
C CYS A 482 5.04 2.57 2.09
N ILE A 483 4.17 2.77 3.10
CA ILE A 483 2.95 1.94 3.24
C ILE A 483 1.65 2.76 3.21
N TYR A 484 1.68 4.08 3.42
CA TYR A 484 0.45 4.85 3.66
C TYR A 484 -0.25 5.48 2.45
N THR A 485 0.29 5.34 1.24
CA THR A 485 -0.40 5.79 0.01
C THR A 485 -0.02 4.85 -1.12
N GLY A 486 -0.98 4.14 -1.72
CA GLY A 486 -0.79 3.34 -2.95
C GLY A 486 -0.56 4.20 -4.21
N LEU A 487 0.28 5.22 -4.06
CA LEU A 487 0.48 6.34 -4.97
C LEU A 487 1.80 7.00 -4.62
N LEU A 488 2.57 7.36 -5.66
CA LEU A 488 3.94 7.90 -5.64
C LEU A 488 5.06 6.86 -5.57
N LEU A 489 5.36 6.29 -6.73
CA LEU A 489 6.68 5.71 -7.02
C LEU A 489 7.57 6.73 -7.73
N SER A 490 7.62 7.94 -7.20
CA SER A 490 8.72 8.86 -7.45
C SER A 490 9.06 9.54 -6.14
N ILE A 491 9.87 8.92 -5.28
CA ILE A 491 10.42 9.66 -4.14
C ILE A 491 11.87 9.23 -3.92
N LEU A 492 12.79 10.14 -4.21
CA LEU A 492 14.13 10.13 -3.64
C LEU A 492 14.09 10.92 -2.33
N HIS A 493 14.03 10.25 -1.19
CA HIS A 493 14.40 10.90 0.07
C HIS A 493 15.92 10.96 0.13
N THR A 494 16.50 12.14 -0.10
CA THR A 494 17.80 12.45 0.48
C THR A 494 17.55 13.26 1.75
N ILE A 495 17.26 12.59 2.86
CA ILE A 495 17.36 13.22 4.18
C ILE A 495 18.86 13.35 4.45
N VAL A 496 19.43 14.52 4.16
CA VAL A 496 20.79 14.83 4.59
C VAL A 496 20.70 15.40 6.00
N CYS A 497 20.95 14.57 7.00
CA CYS A 497 21.33 15.07 8.32
C CYS A 497 22.75 15.65 8.19
N VAL A 498 22.85 16.97 8.00
CA VAL A 498 24.14 17.66 8.05
C VAL A 498 24.41 17.99 9.52
N PRO A 499 25.59 17.61 10.08
CA PRO A 499 25.96 17.93 11.45
C PRO A 499 26.12 19.43 11.72
#